data_AF-A0A9R0Y078-F1
#
_entry.id   AF-A0A9R0Y078-F1
#
_cell.length_a   1.000
_cell.length_b   1.000
_cell.length_c   1.000
_cell.angle_alpha   90.00
_cell.angle_beta   90.00
_cell.angle_gamma   90.00
#
_symmetry.space_group_name_H-M   'P 1'
#
loop_
_entity.id
_entity.type
_entity.pdbx_description
1 polymer ?
#
loop_
_entity_poly.entity_id
_entity_poly.type
_entity_poly.pdbx_seq_one_letter_code
_entity_poly.pdbx_strand_id
1 'polypeptide(L)'
;MTCCMKLLPRYLHISLIVSAGWKANPVEFDSVFNQSRHTISFGSPDIVPIFCSSLPHSTWGSYPHEYEDFATDASFLDHWSFDQFEGLLNRSLDDVKLRQLLLQDKLVIFLHLLGCDSNGHAHRPYSSIYLNNVKVVDEIAERMYNLMESYFNDNRTAYVFTADHGMSDKGSHGDGHPSNTDTPLVAWGAGIRSPKFLAYTDKPDDGFRFVDDHRHDMPTPQNWALEGFERVDVNQADIAPLMATLVGLPCPLNSVGNLPSHYLKLSKSDEVEAVLANTKQILNQFLRKSEQKQSSSLYFKPFKPLVNYSSVLDRIEDLISARDYKTAMKYSEELRSMALAGLHYFQTYDWFMLMTTITLGYIGWMANLILHVLQSYTTFPANLLKRTQVYPKNTSMKVYIGGCLFMGLSSIILLLEKSPPLYHAYVFVTIFLWTRIVQNYEFMKSAWRELFNMPFKYNMNLLISSVAALLILEFLVMSFFDRKLYTWCFLALGILASVCGAFSIEASPAVAIYTWLACWFLSVFTLMPAEIPENNNLVIFSGALIILIAMASRWATINTTTFWLYLNRANKQAPKSSKLFFVQVILISVSSIMVWLTTSHRSQHKELHPLHQLINWCVAGKP
;
A
#
# COMPACT_ATOMS: atom_id res chain seq x y z
N MET A 1 -4.55 11.77 13.80
CA MET A 1 -5.35 10.74 14.52
C MET A 1 -5.69 9.52 13.66
N THR A 2 -5.76 9.66 12.34
CA THR A 2 -6.02 8.59 11.34
C THR A 2 -4.86 7.61 11.13
N CYS A 3 -3.61 7.99 11.40
CA CYS A 3 -2.43 7.11 11.24
C CYS A 3 -2.32 6.05 12.35
N CYS A 4 -2.65 6.40 13.61
CA CYS A 4 -2.64 5.45 14.72
C CYS A 4 -3.78 4.42 14.68
N MET A 5 -4.90 4.72 14.00
CA MET A 5 -6.03 3.80 13.82
C MET A 5 -5.69 2.60 12.93
N LYS A 6 -4.60 2.66 12.15
CA LYS A 6 -4.15 1.55 11.27
C LYS A 6 -3.14 0.62 11.93
N LEU A 7 -2.55 0.98 13.08
CA LEU A 7 -1.34 0.30 13.58
C LEU A 7 -1.63 -1.00 14.35
N LEU A 8 -2.64 -1.08 15.24
CA LEU A 8 -2.88 -2.31 16.01
C LEU A 8 -3.43 -3.47 15.14
N PRO A 9 -4.39 -3.22 14.22
CA PRO A 9 -4.86 -4.25 13.30
C PRO A 9 -3.76 -4.66 12.32
N ARG A 10 -2.96 -3.71 11.80
CA ARG A 10 -1.77 -4.05 11.00
C ARG A 10 -0.77 -4.86 11.80
N TYR A 11 -0.49 -4.57 13.07
CA TYR A 11 0.46 -5.35 13.86
C TYR A 11 0.02 -6.80 14.06
N LEU A 12 -1.27 -7.08 14.30
CA LEU A 12 -1.75 -8.47 14.38
C LEU A 12 -1.83 -9.16 13.01
N HIS A 13 -2.25 -8.44 11.97
CA HIS A 13 -2.27 -8.97 10.60
C HIS A 13 -0.85 -9.23 10.08
N ILE A 14 0.10 -8.35 10.40
CA ILE A 14 1.54 -8.49 10.15
C ILE A 14 2.08 -9.65 10.98
N SER A 15 1.73 -9.82 12.27
CA SER A 15 2.15 -10.98 13.05
C SER A 15 1.62 -12.30 12.49
N LEU A 16 0.39 -12.33 11.95
CA LEU A 16 -0.17 -13.51 11.28
C LEU A 16 0.55 -13.82 9.96
N ILE A 17 0.83 -12.79 9.14
CA ILE A 17 1.63 -12.89 7.91
C ILE A 17 3.07 -13.34 8.22
N VAL A 18 3.67 -12.79 9.28
CA VAL A 18 5.02 -13.14 9.77
C VAL A 18 5.05 -14.59 10.26
N SER A 19 3.99 -15.08 10.90
CA SER A 19 3.90 -16.48 11.35
C SER A 19 3.64 -17.48 10.22
N ALA A 20 3.01 -17.05 9.11
CA ALA A 20 2.77 -17.88 7.92
C ALA A 20 3.96 -17.91 6.95
N GLY A 21 4.98 -17.08 7.19
CA GLY A 21 6.15 -16.95 6.33
C GLY A 21 5.86 -16.07 5.12
N TRP A 22 6.71 -15.07 4.88
CA TRP A 22 6.65 -14.14 3.74
C TRP A 22 6.82 -14.80 2.35
N LYS A 23 6.87 -16.13 2.27
CA LYS A 23 7.38 -16.87 1.09
C LYS A 23 6.32 -17.59 0.27
N ALA A 24 5.07 -17.63 0.72
CA ALA A 24 3.98 -18.23 -0.04
C ALA A 24 2.69 -17.46 0.24
N ASN A 25 1.93 -17.15 -0.80
CA ASN A 25 0.57 -16.64 -0.63
C ASN A 25 -0.24 -17.74 0.08
N PRO A 26 -0.69 -17.55 1.34
CA PRO A 26 -1.28 -18.63 2.14
C PRO A 26 -2.71 -18.99 1.70
N VAL A 27 -3.19 -18.38 0.61
CA VAL A 27 -4.55 -18.52 0.12
C VAL A 27 -4.49 -19.29 -1.20
N GLU A 28 -4.99 -20.53 -1.19
CA GLU A 28 -5.36 -21.21 -2.43
C GLU A 28 -6.48 -20.41 -3.11
N PHE A 29 -6.28 -20.00 -4.35
CA PHE A 29 -7.28 -19.30 -5.14
C PHE A 29 -7.40 -19.92 -6.52
N ASP A 30 -8.63 -20.00 -7.02
CA ASP A 30 -8.92 -20.46 -8.36
C ASP A 30 -8.59 -19.36 -9.38
N SER A 31 -7.85 -19.72 -10.41
CA SER A 31 -7.36 -18.82 -11.46
C SER A 31 -7.69 -19.37 -12.85
N VAL A 32 -7.37 -18.61 -13.90
CA VAL A 32 -7.51 -19.08 -15.29
C VAL A 32 -6.68 -20.34 -15.53
N PHE A 33 -5.53 -20.46 -14.87
CA PHE A 33 -4.66 -21.63 -14.94
C PHE A 33 -5.33 -22.89 -14.39
N ASN A 34 -6.04 -22.78 -13.28
CA ASN A 34 -6.81 -23.89 -12.69
C ASN A 34 -7.89 -24.40 -13.63
N GLN A 35 -8.55 -23.50 -14.36
CA GLN A 35 -9.63 -23.81 -15.29
C GLN A 35 -9.13 -24.27 -16.68
N SER A 36 -7.84 -24.03 -16.99
CA SER A 36 -7.22 -24.47 -18.24
C SER A 36 -7.13 -25.99 -18.33
N ARG A 37 -7.00 -26.52 -19.54
CA ARG A 37 -6.72 -27.96 -19.71
C ARG A 37 -5.28 -28.28 -19.34
N HIS A 38 -4.37 -27.38 -19.68
CA HIS A 38 -2.97 -27.44 -19.29
C HIS A 38 -2.39 -26.03 -19.24
N THR A 39 -1.50 -25.79 -18.30
CA THR A 39 -0.75 -24.51 -18.19
C THR A 39 0.73 -24.73 -18.43
N ILE A 40 1.35 -23.88 -19.25
CA ILE A 40 2.81 -23.81 -19.38
C ILE A 40 3.28 -22.49 -18.81
N SER A 41 4.27 -22.51 -17.92
CA SER A 41 4.68 -21.31 -17.21
C SER A 41 6.18 -21.23 -16.91
N PHE A 42 6.82 -20.10 -17.22
CA PHE A 42 8.24 -19.87 -16.92
C PHE A 42 8.49 -18.45 -16.41
N GLY A 43 9.37 -18.32 -15.41
CA GLY A 43 9.80 -17.03 -14.88
C GLY A 43 10.18 -17.06 -13.40
N SER A 44 9.80 -16.00 -12.66
CA SER A 44 10.28 -15.80 -11.29
C SER A 44 9.86 -16.93 -10.34
N PRO A 45 10.76 -17.39 -9.45
CA PRO A 45 10.45 -18.34 -8.40
C PRO A 45 9.45 -17.80 -7.36
N ASP A 46 9.19 -16.49 -7.33
CA ASP A 46 8.19 -15.90 -6.44
C ASP A 46 6.78 -15.88 -7.04
N ILE A 47 6.64 -15.92 -8.37
CA ILE A 47 5.34 -15.76 -9.06
C ILE A 47 4.85 -17.06 -9.69
N VAL A 48 5.69 -17.76 -10.45
CA VAL A 48 5.27 -18.98 -11.15
C VAL A 48 4.73 -20.06 -10.20
N PRO A 49 5.38 -20.34 -9.06
CA PRO A 49 4.88 -21.34 -8.11
C PRO A 49 3.53 -20.99 -7.49
N ILE A 50 3.16 -19.70 -7.37
CA ILE A 50 1.85 -19.28 -6.83
C ILE A 50 0.72 -19.91 -7.65
N PHE A 51 0.87 -19.96 -8.97
CA PHE A 51 -0.15 -20.49 -9.87
C PHE A 51 0.01 -21.99 -10.18
N CYS A 52 1.26 -22.48 -10.24
CA CYS A 52 1.53 -23.79 -10.83
C CYS A 52 1.95 -24.88 -9.83
N SER A 53 2.46 -24.52 -8.64
CA SER A 53 3.05 -25.51 -7.72
C SER A 53 2.05 -26.55 -7.19
N SER A 54 0.79 -26.15 -7.00
CA SER A 54 -0.32 -27.02 -6.60
C SER A 54 -1.17 -27.51 -7.78
N LEU A 55 -0.80 -27.17 -9.02
CA LEU A 55 -1.58 -27.44 -10.22
C LEU A 55 -1.07 -28.69 -10.96
N PRO A 56 -1.77 -29.85 -10.91
CA PRO A 56 -1.26 -31.10 -11.49
C PRO A 56 -1.12 -31.05 -13.02
N HIS A 57 -2.01 -30.32 -13.69
CA HIS A 57 -2.00 -30.14 -15.14
C HIS A 57 -1.19 -28.90 -15.55
N SER A 58 0.06 -28.85 -15.11
CA SER A 58 0.98 -27.79 -15.46
C SER A 58 2.37 -28.30 -15.83
N THR A 59 3.07 -27.55 -16.68
CA THR A 59 4.48 -27.74 -16.99
C THR A 59 5.18 -26.40 -16.79
N TRP A 60 6.00 -26.30 -15.76
CA TRP A 60 6.57 -25.02 -15.38
C TRP A 60 8.00 -25.14 -14.88
N GLY A 61 8.69 -24.00 -14.87
CA GLY A 61 10.03 -23.87 -14.32
C GLY A 61 10.28 -22.44 -13.84
N SER A 62 11.17 -22.30 -12.86
CA SER A 62 11.69 -21.01 -12.43
C SER A 62 13.20 -21.05 -12.36
N TYR A 63 13.84 -19.91 -12.57
CA TYR A 63 15.26 -19.76 -12.29
C TYR A 63 15.49 -19.77 -10.76
N PRO A 64 16.72 -20.07 -10.31
CA PRO A 64 17.06 -20.02 -8.88
C PRO A 64 16.90 -18.61 -8.30
N HIS A 65 16.52 -18.50 -7.02
CA HIS A 65 16.38 -17.20 -6.34
C HIS A 65 17.67 -16.36 -6.36
N GLU A 66 18.83 -17.02 -6.45
CA GLU A 66 20.14 -16.35 -6.51
C GLU A 66 20.33 -15.53 -7.79
N TYR A 67 19.49 -15.73 -8.82
CA TYR A 67 19.55 -14.95 -10.06
C TYR A 67 18.87 -13.58 -9.91
N GLU A 68 18.03 -13.38 -8.89
CA GLU A 68 17.40 -12.09 -8.56
C GLU A 68 18.38 -11.19 -7.79
N ASP A 69 19.58 -10.96 -8.36
CA ASP A 69 20.61 -10.08 -7.81
C ASP A 69 20.45 -8.65 -8.33
N PHE A 70 19.95 -7.77 -7.46
CA PHE A 70 19.77 -6.34 -7.70
C PHE A 70 21.07 -5.54 -7.91
N ALA A 71 22.25 -6.17 -7.91
CA ALA A 71 23.52 -5.51 -8.25
C ALA A 71 23.82 -5.52 -9.76
N THR A 72 23.16 -6.39 -10.53
CA THR A 72 23.47 -6.66 -11.94
C THR A 72 22.31 -6.33 -12.88
N ASP A 73 22.59 -6.22 -14.17
CA ASP A 73 21.55 -6.08 -15.19
C ASP A 73 20.69 -7.35 -15.21
N ALA A 74 19.41 -7.21 -14.88
CA ALA A 74 18.46 -8.31 -14.73
C ALA A 74 17.75 -8.72 -16.04
N SER A 75 18.09 -8.13 -17.19
CA SER A 75 17.44 -8.43 -18.47
C SER A 75 17.59 -9.89 -18.92
N PHE A 76 18.63 -10.59 -18.43
CA PHE A 76 18.81 -12.02 -18.69
C PHE A 76 17.70 -12.90 -18.08
N LEU A 77 16.99 -12.42 -17.05
CA LEU A 77 15.86 -13.14 -16.46
C LEU A 77 14.71 -13.30 -17.45
N ASP A 78 14.48 -12.29 -18.27
CA ASP A 78 13.43 -12.30 -19.29
C ASP A 78 13.81 -13.23 -20.45
N HIS A 79 15.07 -13.19 -20.87
CA HIS A 79 15.61 -14.17 -21.83
C HIS A 79 15.49 -15.59 -21.30
N TRP A 80 15.79 -15.85 -20.03
CA TRP A 80 15.66 -17.17 -19.44
C TRP A 80 14.23 -17.72 -19.58
N SER A 81 13.22 -16.91 -19.24
CA SER A 81 11.80 -17.30 -19.35
C SER A 81 11.43 -17.68 -20.79
N PHE A 82 11.87 -16.87 -21.76
CA PHE A 82 11.64 -17.12 -23.17
C PHE A 82 12.39 -18.39 -23.65
N ASP A 83 13.67 -18.52 -23.33
CA ASP A 83 14.54 -19.62 -23.78
C ASP A 83 14.05 -20.97 -23.24
N GLN A 84 13.51 -21.01 -22.01
CA GLN A 84 12.89 -22.24 -21.48
C GLN A 84 11.66 -22.66 -22.29
N PHE A 85 10.83 -21.70 -22.70
CA PHE A 85 9.65 -21.98 -23.52
C PHE A 85 10.04 -22.39 -24.94
N GLU A 86 10.98 -21.68 -25.58
CA GLU A 86 11.51 -22.04 -26.90
C GLU A 86 12.15 -23.44 -26.88
N GLY A 87 12.94 -23.75 -25.84
CA GLY A 87 13.50 -25.08 -25.63
C GLY A 87 12.43 -26.16 -25.43
N LEU A 88 11.32 -25.86 -24.75
CA LEU A 88 10.19 -26.77 -24.60
C LEU A 88 9.52 -27.05 -25.96
N LEU A 89 9.27 -26.03 -26.78
CA LEU A 89 8.72 -26.21 -28.12
C LEU A 89 9.66 -27.02 -29.02
N ASN A 90 10.96 -26.74 -28.98
CA ASN A 90 11.94 -27.50 -29.77
C ASN A 90 11.96 -29.00 -29.39
N ARG A 91 11.93 -29.33 -28.09
CA ARG A 91 11.85 -30.73 -27.63
C ARG A 91 10.58 -31.43 -28.08
N SER A 92 9.47 -30.70 -28.23
CA SER A 92 8.21 -31.28 -28.69
C SER A 92 8.27 -31.77 -30.14
N LEU A 93 9.26 -31.35 -30.94
CA LEU A 93 9.45 -31.86 -32.30
C LEU A 93 9.78 -33.36 -32.30
N ASP A 94 10.51 -33.82 -31.28
CA ASP A 94 10.92 -35.20 -31.10
C ASP A 94 10.05 -35.97 -30.08
N ASP A 95 9.48 -35.27 -29.09
CA ASP A 95 8.59 -35.87 -28.07
C ASP A 95 7.11 -35.77 -28.48
N VAL A 96 6.57 -36.88 -28.99
CA VAL A 96 5.18 -37.02 -29.42
C VAL A 96 4.18 -36.71 -28.29
N LYS A 97 4.49 -37.06 -27.04
CA LYS A 97 3.58 -36.81 -25.91
C LYS A 97 3.53 -35.33 -25.58
N LEU A 98 4.69 -34.66 -25.57
CA LEU A 98 4.77 -33.23 -25.35
C LEU A 98 4.07 -32.45 -26.47
N ARG A 99 4.25 -32.88 -27.73
CA ARG A 99 3.52 -32.30 -28.87
C ARG A 99 2.02 -32.47 -28.75
N GLN A 100 1.55 -33.65 -28.36
CA GLN A 100 0.12 -33.90 -28.16
C GLN A 100 -0.46 -33.03 -27.05
N LEU A 101 0.30 -32.79 -25.98
CA LEU A 101 -0.08 -31.88 -24.89
C LEU A 101 -0.17 -30.42 -25.37
N LEU A 102 0.81 -29.96 -26.17
CA LEU A 102 0.80 -28.60 -26.72
C LEU A 102 -0.34 -28.35 -27.70
N LEU A 103 -0.77 -29.37 -28.45
CA LEU A 103 -1.84 -29.26 -29.44
C LEU A 103 -3.26 -29.41 -28.86
N GLN A 104 -3.41 -29.48 -27.54
CA GLN A 104 -4.73 -29.57 -26.92
C GLN A 104 -5.46 -28.22 -26.96
N ASP A 105 -6.79 -28.25 -26.97
CA ASP A 105 -7.60 -27.07 -26.72
C ASP A 105 -7.39 -26.57 -25.28
N LYS A 106 -7.69 -25.30 -25.05
CA LYS A 106 -7.71 -24.71 -23.71
C LYS A 106 -6.33 -24.68 -23.01
N LEU A 107 -5.26 -24.63 -23.79
CA LEU A 107 -3.90 -24.41 -23.33
C LEU A 107 -3.71 -22.93 -22.93
N VAL A 108 -3.09 -22.70 -21.77
CA VAL A 108 -2.66 -21.35 -21.35
C VAL A 108 -1.14 -21.34 -21.22
N ILE A 109 -0.49 -20.37 -21.85
CA ILE A 109 0.95 -20.14 -21.75
C ILE A 109 1.16 -18.80 -21.03
N PHE A 110 1.97 -18.81 -19.97
CA PHE A 110 2.25 -17.64 -19.14
C PHE A 110 3.76 -17.47 -18.96
N LEU A 111 4.29 -16.37 -19.48
CA LEU A 111 5.69 -16.00 -19.25
C LEU A 111 5.72 -14.81 -18.29
N HIS A 112 6.44 -14.97 -17.18
CA HIS A 112 6.68 -13.89 -16.25
C HIS A 112 8.06 -13.29 -16.52
N LEU A 113 8.07 -12.01 -16.92
CA LEU A 113 9.25 -11.24 -17.31
C LEU A 113 9.60 -10.25 -16.18
N LEU A 114 10.48 -10.66 -15.26
CA LEU A 114 10.81 -9.91 -14.04
C LEU A 114 11.86 -8.80 -14.28
N GLY A 115 12.63 -8.86 -15.37
CA GLY A 115 13.84 -8.04 -15.55
C GLY A 115 13.60 -6.54 -15.37
N CYS A 116 12.48 -6.02 -15.89
CA CYS A 116 12.09 -4.62 -15.70
C CYS A 116 11.88 -4.24 -14.24
N ASP A 117 11.23 -5.08 -13.41
CA ASP A 117 11.04 -4.78 -11.99
C ASP A 117 12.39 -4.75 -11.26
N SER A 118 13.22 -5.79 -11.44
CA SER A 118 14.54 -5.87 -10.81
C SER A 118 15.44 -4.69 -11.19
N ASN A 119 15.51 -4.36 -12.48
CA ASN A 119 16.27 -3.20 -12.98
C ASN A 119 15.66 -1.88 -12.52
N GLY A 120 14.35 -1.83 -12.30
CA GLY A 120 13.63 -0.69 -11.73
C GLY A 120 14.07 -0.40 -10.29
N HIS A 121 14.05 -1.40 -9.42
CA HIS A 121 14.54 -1.27 -8.04
C HIS A 121 16.03 -0.93 -7.98
N ALA A 122 16.84 -1.62 -8.79
CA ALA A 122 18.31 -1.52 -8.76
C ALA A 122 18.83 -0.21 -9.38
N HIS A 123 18.27 0.17 -10.53
CA HIS A 123 18.82 1.20 -11.40
C HIS A 123 17.87 2.37 -11.67
N ARG A 124 16.64 2.30 -11.17
CA ARG A 124 15.54 3.26 -11.35
C ARG A 124 14.90 3.24 -12.74
N PRO A 125 13.63 3.65 -12.82
CA PRO A 125 12.99 4.00 -14.09
C PRO A 125 13.83 4.98 -14.90
N TYR A 126 13.75 4.84 -16.22
CA TYR A 126 14.42 5.70 -17.20
C TYR A 126 15.96 5.63 -17.22
N SER A 127 16.58 4.80 -16.37
CA SER A 127 18.00 4.49 -16.53
C SER A 127 18.26 3.77 -17.86
N SER A 128 19.47 3.91 -18.40
CA SER A 128 19.81 3.22 -19.66
C SER A 128 19.65 1.70 -19.57
N ILE A 129 19.86 1.10 -18.39
CA ILE A 129 19.72 -0.34 -18.16
C ILE A 129 18.24 -0.73 -18.18
N TYR A 130 17.39 -0.01 -17.43
CA TYR A 130 15.95 -0.23 -17.46
C TYR A 130 15.38 -0.08 -18.88
N LEU A 131 15.75 0.99 -19.59
CA LEU A 131 15.28 1.23 -20.96
C LEU A 131 15.80 0.19 -21.95
N ASN A 132 17.00 -0.36 -21.76
CA ASN A 132 17.49 -1.49 -22.54
C ASN A 132 16.71 -2.76 -22.23
N ASN A 133 16.35 -3.01 -20.96
CA ASN A 133 15.48 -4.13 -20.60
C ASN A 133 14.09 -4.01 -21.24
N VAL A 134 13.51 -2.81 -21.32
CA VAL A 134 12.24 -2.59 -22.03
C VAL A 134 12.34 -3.02 -23.49
N LYS A 135 13.48 -2.75 -24.15
CA LYS A 135 13.73 -3.25 -25.53
C LYS A 135 13.85 -4.77 -25.58
N VAL A 136 14.48 -5.40 -24.58
CA VAL A 136 14.54 -6.86 -24.49
C VAL A 136 13.14 -7.47 -24.41
N VAL A 137 12.25 -6.88 -23.61
CA VAL A 137 10.84 -7.33 -23.51
C VAL A 137 10.11 -7.16 -24.84
N ASP A 138 10.32 -6.06 -25.55
CA ASP A 138 9.76 -5.81 -26.90
C ASP A 138 10.24 -6.87 -27.92
N GLU A 139 11.55 -7.16 -27.94
CA GLU A 139 12.14 -8.21 -28.77
C GLU A 139 11.60 -9.61 -28.43
N ILE A 140 11.42 -9.90 -27.14
CA ILE A 140 10.82 -11.17 -26.67
C ILE A 140 9.36 -11.28 -27.15
N ALA A 141 8.58 -10.19 -27.11
CA ALA A 141 7.20 -10.19 -27.58
C ALA A 141 7.13 -10.50 -29.09
N GLU A 142 7.99 -9.90 -29.90
CA GLU A 142 8.10 -10.18 -31.34
C GLU A 142 8.51 -11.64 -31.60
N ARG A 143 9.55 -12.13 -30.92
CA ARG A 143 10.03 -13.52 -31.05
C ARG A 143 8.96 -14.53 -30.65
N MET A 144 8.25 -14.27 -29.55
CA MET A 144 7.16 -15.11 -29.06
C MET A 144 6.03 -15.19 -30.08
N TYR A 145 5.63 -14.07 -30.66
CA TYR A 145 4.63 -14.05 -31.72
C TYR A 145 5.07 -14.91 -32.91
N ASN A 146 6.26 -14.67 -33.46
CA ASN A 146 6.77 -15.43 -34.60
C ASN A 146 6.91 -16.93 -34.30
N LEU A 147 7.36 -17.28 -33.10
CA LEU A 147 7.51 -18.66 -32.65
C LEU A 147 6.15 -19.37 -32.59
N MET A 148 5.16 -18.75 -31.96
CA MET A 148 3.80 -19.30 -31.81
C MET A 148 3.08 -19.43 -33.16
N GLU A 149 3.13 -18.40 -34.00
CA GLU A 149 2.51 -18.44 -35.32
C GLU A 149 3.19 -19.48 -36.24
N SER A 150 4.51 -19.68 -36.13
CA SER A 150 5.21 -20.71 -36.90
C SER A 150 4.89 -22.14 -36.43
N TYR A 151 4.78 -22.36 -35.11
CA TYR A 151 4.60 -23.67 -34.52
C TYR A 151 3.16 -24.18 -34.67
N PHE A 152 2.16 -23.36 -34.33
CA PHE A 152 0.75 -23.74 -34.41
C PHE A 152 0.16 -23.52 -35.80
N ASN A 153 0.51 -22.40 -36.44
CA ASN A 153 0.14 -22.05 -37.81
C ASN A 153 -1.36 -22.25 -38.13
N ASP A 154 -2.23 -21.92 -37.18
CA ASP A 154 -3.69 -22.08 -37.31
C ASP A 154 -4.47 -20.76 -37.18
N ASN A 155 -3.78 -19.66 -36.88
CA ASN A 155 -4.37 -18.34 -36.55
C ASN A 155 -5.38 -18.40 -35.39
N ARG A 156 -5.21 -19.32 -34.44
CA ARG A 156 -6.12 -19.49 -33.29
C ARG A 156 -5.54 -19.03 -31.95
N THR A 157 -4.30 -18.53 -31.95
CA THR A 157 -3.67 -17.98 -30.75
C THR A 157 -4.18 -16.57 -30.45
N ALA A 158 -4.51 -16.32 -29.19
CA ALA A 158 -4.77 -15.00 -28.65
C ALA A 158 -3.63 -14.60 -27.71
N TYR A 159 -3.26 -13.32 -27.74
CA TYR A 159 -2.16 -12.77 -26.95
C TYR A 159 -2.70 -11.68 -26.03
N VAL A 160 -2.25 -11.69 -24.77
CA VAL A 160 -2.52 -10.65 -23.77
C VAL A 160 -1.18 -10.29 -23.14
N PHE A 161 -0.75 -9.04 -23.34
CA PHE A 161 0.48 -8.48 -22.81
C PHE A 161 0.15 -7.36 -21.84
N THR A 162 0.65 -7.44 -20.61
CA THR A 162 0.32 -6.51 -19.53
C THR A 162 1.40 -6.52 -18.45
N ALA A 163 1.24 -5.66 -17.44
CA ALA A 163 2.01 -5.67 -16.20
C ALA A 163 1.06 -5.77 -15.01
N ASP A 164 1.57 -6.24 -13.88
CA ASP A 164 0.87 -6.35 -12.59
C ASP A 164 0.92 -5.05 -11.79
N HIS A 165 2.01 -4.28 -11.91
CA HIS A 165 2.12 -2.94 -11.35
C HIS A 165 3.07 -2.04 -12.15
N GLY A 166 3.07 -0.75 -11.83
CA GLY A 166 4.12 0.18 -12.22
C GLY A 166 5.09 0.47 -11.07
N MET A 167 5.95 1.48 -11.21
CA MET A 167 6.84 1.94 -10.14
C MET A 167 7.01 3.47 -10.15
N SER A 168 7.31 4.03 -8.98
CA SER A 168 7.78 5.42 -8.83
C SER A 168 9.17 5.61 -9.44
N ASP A 169 9.56 6.87 -9.69
CA ASP A 169 10.89 7.25 -10.21
C ASP A 169 12.08 6.78 -9.34
N LYS A 170 11.81 6.33 -8.11
CA LYS A 170 12.80 5.73 -7.20
C LYS A 170 13.00 4.23 -7.39
N GLY A 171 12.20 3.60 -8.25
CA GLY A 171 12.12 2.15 -8.35
C GLY A 171 11.25 1.50 -7.28
N SER A 172 10.50 2.27 -6.48
CA SER A 172 9.62 1.70 -5.44
C SER A 172 8.19 1.57 -5.97
N HIS A 173 7.47 0.55 -5.53
CA HIS A 173 6.04 0.34 -5.83
C HIS A 173 5.26 -0.08 -4.57
N GLY A 174 3.93 -0.27 -4.70
CA GLY A 174 3.05 -0.73 -3.63
C GLY A 174 2.28 0.35 -2.86
N ASP A 175 2.31 1.60 -3.32
CA ASP A 175 1.40 2.66 -2.86
C ASP A 175 0.29 2.95 -3.89
N GLY A 176 -0.59 3.91 -3.59
CA GLY A 176 -1.74 4.27 -4.44
C GLY A 176 -1.46 5.36 -5.48
N HIS A 177 -0.21 5.68 -5.79
CA HIS A 177 0.12 6.63 -6.84
C HIS A 177 -0.13 6.01 -8.23
N PRO A 178 -0.67 6.76 -9.22
CA PRO A 178 -0.99 6.21 -10.55
C PRO A 178 0.19 5.51 -11.24
N SER A 179 1.41 6.02 -11.08
CA SER A 179 2.61 5.36 -11.64
C SER A 179 2.88 3.97 -11.07
N ASN A 180 2.27 3.61 -9.94
CA ASN A 180 2.37 2.29 -9.31
C ASN A 180 1.18 1.39 -9.64
N THR A 181 0.02 1.96 -9.99
CA THR A 181 -1.23 1.21 -10.16
C THR A 181 -1.65 1.05 -11.62
N ASP A 182 -1.26 1.98 -12.49
CA ASP A 182 -1.62 1.97 -13.91
C ASP A 182 -0.67 1.07 -14.67
N THR A 183 -1.22 0.12 -15.43
CA THR A 183 -0.44 -0.85 -16.19
C THR A 183 -0.86 -0.85 -17.66
N PRO A 184 0.07 -1.10 -18.60
CA PRO A 184 -0.30 -1.26 -19.99
C PRO A 184 -1.13 -2.53 -20.19
N LEU A 185 -2.05 -2.49 -21.13
CA LEU A 185 -2.75 -3.67 -21.62
C LEU A 185 -2.78 -3.63 -23.14
N VAL A 186 -2.21 -4.66 -23.77
CA VAL A 186 -2.24 -4.86 -25.22
C VAL A 186 -2.73 -6.27 -25.48
N ALA A 187 -3.76 -6.42 -26.33
CA ALA A 187 -4.26 -7.73 -26.73
C ALA A 187 -4.42 -7.79 -28.25
N TRP A 188 -4.10 -8.95 -28.83
CA TRP A 188 -4.21 -9.20 -30.27
C TRP A 188 -4.38 -10.69 -30.59
N GLY A 189 -4.57 -11.01 -31.86
CA GLY A 189 -4.75 -12.39 -32.33
C GLY A 189 -6.22 -12.84 -32.37
N ALA A 190 -6.43 -14.15 -32.25
CA ALA A 190 -7.75 -14.76 -32.37
C ALA A 190 -8.72 -14.26 -31.30
N GLY A 191 -9.97 -14.00 -31.68
CA GLY A 191 -11.02 -13.56 -30.77
C GLY A 191 -10.89 -12.11 -30.27
N ILE A 192 -9.81 -11.39 -30.61
CA ILE A 192 -9.65 -9.97 -30.28
C ILE A 192 -10.23 -9.08 -31.39
N ARG A 193 -10.91 -8.00 -31.00
CA ARG A 193 -11.49 -7.00 -31.90
C ARG A 193 -10.38 -6.08 -32.46
N SER A 194 -10.50 -5.72 -33.73
CA SER A 194 -9.59 -4.74 -34.35
C SER A 194 -9.78 -3.34 -33.75
N PRO A 195 -8.72 -2.50 -33.70
CA PRO A 195 -8.81 -1.12 -33.21
C PRO A 195 -9.92 -0.33 -33.92
N LYS A 196 -10.69 0.44 -33.16
CA LYS A 196 -11.79 1.27 -33.66
C LYS A 196 -11.34 2.74 -33.72
N PHE A 197 -11.60 3.42 -34.83
CA PHE A 197 -11.42 4.86 -34.93
C PHE A 197 -12.59 5.60 -34.28
N LEU A 198 -12.29 6.66 -33.53
CA LEU A 198 -13.29 7.54 -32.94
C LEU A 198 -13.96 8.36 -34.05
N ALA A 199 -15.31 8.33 -34.07
CA ALA A 199 -16.05 9.32 -34.84
C ALA A 199 -15.95 10.69 -34.14
N TYR A 200 -15.92 11.78 -34.90
CA TYR A 200 -15.70 13.16 -34.42
C TYR A 200 -16.69 13.64 -33.32
N THR A 201 -17.75 12.89 -33.05
CA THR A 201 -18.82 13.21 -32.09
C THR A 201 -18.83 12.37 -30.83
N ASP A 202 -18.02 11.31 -30.75
CA ASP A 202 -18.05 10.39 -29.61
C ASP A 202 -17.04 10.86 -28.57
N LYS A 203 -17.54 11.36 -27.44
CA LYS A 203 -16.72 11.43 -26.22
C LYS A 203 -16.42 9.98 -25.82
N PRO A 204 -15.17 9.66 -25.40
CA PRO A 204 -14.89 8.35 -24.84
C PRO A 204 -15.86 8.12 -23.68
N ASP A 205 -16.64 7.06 -23.78
CA ASP A 205 -17.56 6.61 -22.74
C ASP A 205 -16.68 6.22 -21.54
N ASP A 206 -16.85 6.92 -20.43
CA ASP A 206 -16.23 6.58 -19.17
C ASP A 206 -16.97 5.37 -18.62
N GLY A 207 -16.60 4.20 -19.15
CA GLY A 207 -17.18 2.90 -18.83
C GLY A 207 -17.48 2.72 -17.34
N PHE A 208 -18.50 1.90 -17.06
CA PHE A 208 -19.05 1.72 -15.72
C PHE A 208 -17.97 1.55 -14.63
N ARG A 209 -18.00 2.48 -13.67
CA ARG A 209 -17.02 2.64 -12.59
C ARG A 209 -17.26 1.59 -11.50
N PHE A 210 -16.23 0.81 -11.16
CA PHE A 210 -16.24 0.02 -9.94
C PHE A 210 -16.17 0.94 -8.71
N VAL A 211 -16.39 0.39 -7.52
CA VAL A 211 -16.51 1.08 -6.23
C VAL A 211 -15.22 1.82 -5.80
N ASP A 212 -14.16 1.77 -6.60
CA ASP A 212 -12.98 2.58 -6.39
C ASP A 212 -13.05 3.86 -7.24
N ASP A 213 -12.72 4.98 -6.60
CA ASP A 213 -12.72 6.32 -7.20
C ASP A 213 -11.45 6.54 -8.05
N HIS A 214 -10.70 5.50 -8.45
CA HIS A 214 -9.51 5.68 -9.27
C HIS A 214 -9.96 6.10 -10.66
N ARG A 215 -9.68 7.36 -10.97
CA ARG A 215 -9.88 7.86 -12.31
C ARG A 215 -8.78 7.27 -13.19
N HIS A 216 -9.18 6.59 -14.26
CA HIS A 216 -8.32 6.32 -15.41
C HIS A 216 -8.09 7.62 -16.20
N ASP A 217 -7.63 8.69 -15.53
CA ASP A 217 -7.52 10.04 -16.10
C ASP A 217 -6.13 10.38 -16.62
N MET A 218 -5.17 9.45 -16.50
CA MET A 218 -3.85 9.61 -17.11
C MET A 218 -3.99 9.71 -18.63
N PRO A 219 -3.60 10.83 -19.26
CA PRO A 219 -3.78 11.01 -20.70
C PRO A 219 -2.93 10.01 -21.46
N THR A 220 -3.46 9.50 -22.58
CA THR A 220 -2.67 8.65 -23.49
C THR A 220 -1.45 9.44 -23.98
N PRO A 221 -0.23 8.91 -23.83
CA PRO A 221 0.97 9.61 -24.28
C PRO A 221 0.93 9.91 -25.78
N GLN A 222 1.16 11.17 -26.16
CA GLN A 222 1.09 11.61 -27.57
C GLN A 222 2.08 10.86 -28.47
N ASN A 223 3.23 10.48 -27.93
CA ASN A 223 4.27 9.74 -28.64
C ASN A 223 3.89 8.29 -28.96
N TRP A 224 2.78 7.75 -28.42
CA TRP A 224 2.28 6.43 -28.79
C TRP A 224 1.57 6.41 -30.15
N ALA A 225 1.30 7.58 -30.73
CA ALA A 225 0.60 7.70 -32.01
C ALA A 225 -0.77 6.99 -32.06
N LEU A 226 -1.44 6.91 -30.91
CA LEU A 226 -2.80 6.36 -30.78
C LEU A 226 -3.91 7.41 -30.91
N GLU A 227 -3.56 8.62 -31.39
CA GLU A 227 -4.54 9.67 -31.61
C GLU A 227 -5.60 9.23 -32.62
N GLY A 228 -6.87 9.44 -32.28
CA GLY A 228 -8.00 9.04 -33.11
C GLY A 228 -8.48 7.59 -32.94
N PHE A 229 -7.78 6.76 -32.15
CA PHE A 229 -8.27 5.43 -31.76
C PHE A 229 -9.11 5.48 -30.47
N GLU A 230 -10.09 4.58 -30.38
CA GLU A 230 -10.90 4.36 -29.18
C GLU A 230 -10.01 3.81 -28.06
N ARG A 231 -9.96 4.53 -26.93
CA ARG A 231 -9.32 4.06 -25.70
C ARG A 231 -10.30 3.20 -24.92
N VAL A 232 -9.83 2.04 -24.46
CA VAL A 232 -10.60 1.12 -23.63
C VAL A 232 -9.78 0.74 -22.40
N ASP A 233 -10.05 1.42 -21.29
CA ASP A 233 -9.46 1.10 -19.99
C ASP A 233 -10.25 -0.03 -19.31
N VAL A 234 -9.56 -0.87 -18.54
CA VAL A 234 -10.14 -1.97 -17.76
C VAL A 234 -9.49 -2.02 -16.39
N ASN A 235 -10.15 -2.64 -15.41
CA ASN A 235 -9.52 -2.89 -14.13
C ASN A 235 -8.62 -4.13 -14.23
N GLN A 236 -7.56 -4.23 -13.44
CA GLN A 236 -6.67 -5.40 -13.47
C GLN A 236 -7.42 -6.73 -13.23
N ALA A 237 -8.46 -6.71 -12.39
CA ALA A 237 -9.31 -7.88 -12.15
C ALA A 237 -10.05 -8.38 -13.40
N ASP A 238 -10.27 -7.51 -14.38
CA ASP A 238 -11.00 -7.78 -15.64
C ASP A 238 -10.16 -8.60 -16.64
N ILE A 239 -8.85 -8.73 -16.40
CA ILE A 239 -7.94 -9.53 -17.24
C ILE A 239 -8.26 -11.03 -17.10
N ALA A 240 -8.61 -11.50 -15.91
CA ALA A 240 -8.98 -12.90 -15.68
C ALA A 240 -10.21 -13.35 -16.51
N PRO A 241 -11.37 -12.66 -16.48
CA PRO A 241 -12.49 -13.01 -17.35
C PRO A 241 -12.17 -12.81 -18.83
N LEU A 242 -11.34 -11.82 -19.22
CA LEU A 242 -10.88 -11.67 -20.60
C LEU A 242 -10.15 -12.92 -21.09
N MET A 243 -9.12 -13.37 -20.36
CA MET A 243 -8.35 -14.58 -20.70
C MET A 243 -9.23 -15.83 -20.72
N ALA A 244 -10.10 -15.99 -19.73
CA ALA A 244 -11.02 -17.12 -19.66
C ALA A 244 -11.94 -17.18 -20.89
N THR A 245 -12.51 -16.04 -21.30
CA THR A 245 -13.40 -15.99 -22.47
C THR A 245 -12.65 -16.24 -23.78
N LEU A 246 -11.44 -15.70 -23.96
CA LEU A 246 -10.62 -15.93 -25.17
C LEU A 246 -10.33 -17.41 -25.40
N VAL A 247 -10.08 -18.15 -24.33
CA VAL A 247 -9.70 -19.56 -24.36
C VAL A 247 -10.91 -20.50 -24.23
N GLY A 248 -12.11 -19.96 -24.00
CA GLY A 248 -13.35 -20.75 -23.83
C GLY A 248 -13.39 -21.54 -22.50
N LEU A 249 -12.91 -20.92 -21.43
CA LEU A 249 -12.87 -21.45 -20.06
C LEU A 249 -14.02 -20.90 -19.21
N PRO A 250 -14.46 -21.64 -18.17
CA PRO A 250 -15.24 -21.05 -17.10
C PRO A 250 -14.52 -19.85 -16.48
N CYS A 251 -15.28 -18.81 -16.10
CA CYS A 251 -14.73 -17.69 -15.35
C CYS A 251 -14.23 -18.19 -13.98
N PRO A 252 -12.99 -17.88 -13.56
CA PRO A 252 -12.44 -18.40 -12.30
C PRO A 252 -13.33 -18.09 -11.09
N LEU A 253 -13.37 -19.01 -10.14
CA LEU A 253 -14.27 -18.98 -8.99
C LEU A 253 -14.12 -17.72 -8.14
N ASN A 254 -12.88 -17.23 -8.03
CA ASN A 254 -12.52 -16.05 -7.23
C ASN A 254 -12.50 -14.75 -8.05
N SER A 255 -12.80 -14.79 -9.35
CA SER A 255 -12.77 -13.60 -10.20
C SER A 255 -13.91 -12.64 -9.83
N VAL A 256 -13.55 -11.40 -9.48
CA VAL A 256 -14.50 -10.28 -9.32
C VAL A 256 -14.47 -9.33 -10.52
N GLY A 257 -13.73 -9.69 -11.57
CA GLY A 257 -13.58 -8.89 -12.77
C GLY A 257 -14.84 -8.87 -13.63
N ASN A 258 -15.08 -7.73 -14.25
CA ASN A 258 -16.06 -7.55 -15.31
C ASN A 258 -15.45 -8.02 -16.63
N LEU A 259 -16.19 -8.80 -17.43
CA LEU A 259 -15.74 -9.15 -18.78
C LEU A 259 -15.61 -7.89 -19.65
N PRO A 260 -14.40 -7.52 -20.15
CA PRO A 260 -14.23 -6.35 -21.00
C PRO A 260 -14.60 -6.68 -22.45
N SER A 261 -15.90 -6.75 -22.76
CA SER A 261 -16.39 -7.20 -24.07
C SER A 261 -15.91 -6.34 -25.25
N HIS A 262 -15.52 -5.08 -25.00
CA HIS A 262 -14.91 -4.20 -25.98
C HIS A 262 -13.56 -4.70 -26.54
N TYR A 263 -12.86 -5.61 -25.86
CA TYR A 263 -11.67 -6.25 -26.41
C TYR A 263 -12.00 -7.44 -27.33
N LEU A 264 -13.22 -7.97 -27.25
CA LEU A 264 -13.59 -9.24 -27.84
C LEU A 264 -14.30 -9.06 -29.18
N LYS A 265 -13.96 -9.94 -30.13
CA LYS A 265 -14.64 -10.09 -31.42
C LYS A 265 -15.65 -11.23 -31.32
N LEU A 266 -16.80 -10.95 -30.72
CA LEU A 266 -17.89 -11.90 -30.54
C LEU A 266 -19.10 -11.54 -31.40
N SER A 267 -19.93 -12.54 -31.71
CA SER A 267 -21.29 -12.27 -32.19
C SER A 267 -22.13 -11.69 -31.05
N LYS A 268 -23.23 -11.00 -31.36
CA LYS A 268 -24.11 -10.43 -30.32
C LYS A 268 -24.69 -11.49 -29.37
N SER A 269 -24.88 -12.72 -29.85
CA SER A 269 -25.35 -13.83 -29.02
C SER A 269 -24.24 -14.28 -28.07
N ASP A 270 -23.04 -14.54 -28.61
CA ASP A 270 -21.91 -15.01 -27.81
C ASP A 270 -21.47 -13.96 -26.78
N GLU A 271 -21.54 -12.67 -27.15
CA GLU A 271 -21.20 -11.57 -26.26
C GLU A 271 -22.13 -11.54 -25.03
N VAL A 272 -23.45 -11.62 -25.25
CA VAL A 272 -24.41 -11.60 -24.13
C VAL A 272 -24.34 -12.87 -23.29
N GLU A 273 -24.09 -14.02 -23.90
CA GLU A 273 -23.90 -15.29 -23.20
C GLU A 273 -22.62 -15.28 -22.35
N ALA A 274 -21.52 -14.73 -22.87
CA ALA A 274 -20.27 -14.59 -22.14
C ALA A 274 -20.41 -13.61 -20.95
N VAL A 275 -21.10 -12.47 -21.15
CA VAL A 275 -21.40 -11.54 -20.06
C VAL A 275 -22.30 -12.18 -19.02
N LEU A 276 -23.36 -12.90 -19.43
CA LEU A 276 -24.22 -13.63 -18.50
C LEU A 276 -23.46 -14.70 -17.71
N ALA A 277 -22.51 -15.41 -18.34
CA ALA A 277 -21.66 -16.38 -17.65
C ALA A 277 -20.77 -15.72 -16.58
N ASN A 278 -20.15 -14.58 -16.90
CA ASN A 278 -19.40 -13.77 -15.94
C ASN A 278 -20.31 -13.28 -14.79
N THR A 279 -21.52 -12.79 -15.11
CA THR A 279 -22.53 -12.37 -14.12
C THR A 279 -22.93 -13.51 -13.19
N LYS A 280 -23.24 -14.69 -13.73
CA LYS A 280 -23.61 -15.88 -12.95
C LYS A 280 -22.47 -16.30 -12.01
N GLN A 281 -21.22 -16.21 -12.45
CA GLN A 281 -20.06 -16.52 -11.61
C GLN A 281 -19.96 -15.60 -10.39
N ILE A 282 -20.06 -14.27 -10.60
CA ILE A 282 -20.02 -13.29 -9.52
C ILE A 282 -21.25 -13.43 -8.59
N LEU A 283 -22.43 -13.67 -9.16
CA LEU A 283 -23.65 -13.93 -8.39
C LEU A 283 -23.51 -15.17 -7.50
N ASN A 284 -22.94 -16.26 -8.01
CA ASN A 284 -22.71 -17.47 -7.21
C ASN A 284 -21.75 -17.23 -6.05
N GLN A 285 -20.72 -16.40 -6.23
CA GLN A 285 -19.87 -15.96 -5.11
C GLN A 285 -20.67 -15.22 -4.05
N PHE A 286 -21.53 -14.28 -4.47
CA PHE A 286 -22.43 -13.57 -3.56
C PHE A 286 -23.34 -14.53 -2.80
N LEU A 287 -24.00 -15.45 -3.49
CA LEU A 287 -24.92 -16.42 -2.88
C LEU A 287 -24.18 -17.30 -1.86
N ARG A 288 -22.98 -17.76 -2.19
CA ARG A 288 -22.17 -18.55 -1.26
C ARG A 288 -21.74 -17.76 -0.04
N LYS A 289 -21.33 -16.50 -0.20
CA LYS A 289 -20.99 -15.61 0.93
C LYS A 289 -22.20 -15.32 1.81
N SER A 290 -23.37 -15.11 1.21
CA SER A 290 -24.63 -14.94 1.90
C SER A 290 -24.98 -16.16 2.74
N GLU A 291 -24.92 -17.36 2.16
CA GLU A 291 -25.18 -18.63 2.83
C GLU A 291 -24.21 -18.86 3.99
N GLN A 292 -22.90 -18.66 3.77
CA GLN A 292 -21.88 -18.78 4.80
C GLN A 292 -22.19 -17.87 5.99
N LYS A 293 -22.47 -16.58 5.75
CA LYS A 293 -22.79 -15.63 6.81
C LYS A 293 -24.13 -15.96 7.48
N GLN A 294 -25.14 -16.39 6.73
CA GLN A 294 -26.43 -16.81 7.29
C GLN A 294 -26.28 -18.02 8.21
N SER A 295 -25.41 -18.97 7.86
CA SER A 295 -25.19 -20.20 8.64
C SER A 295 -24.48 -19.96 9.98
N SER A 296 -23.77 -18.84 10.12
CA SER A 296 -23.01 -18.51 11.32
C SER A 296 -23.57 -17.32 12.10
N SER A 297 -24.31 -16.40 11.48
CA SER A 297 -24.79 -15.18 12.12
C SER A 297 -26.03 -15.46 13.00
N LEU A 298 -26.01 -15.01 14.27
CA LEU A 298 -27.19 -15.11 15.15
C LEU A 298 -28.33 -14.19 14.66
N TYR A 299 -27.97 -13.01 14.13
CA TYR A 299 -28.91 -12.07 13.52
C TYR A 299 -28.51 -11.76 12.07
N PHE A 300 -28.95 -12.60 11.14
CA PHE A 300 -28.66 -12.43 9.72
C PHE A 300 -29.54 -11.35 9.08
N LYS A 301 -28.90 -10.43 8.35
CA LYS A 301 -29.54 -9.39 7.55
C LYS A 301 -29.17 -9.62 6.08
N PRO A 302 -30.13 -9.99 5.22
CA PRO A 302 -29.84 -10.23 3.81
C PRO A 302 -29.55 -8.92 3.08
N PHE A 303 -28.80 -9.03 1.99
CA PHE A 303 -28.63 -7.93 1.04
C PHE A 303 -29.91 -7.80 0.18
N LYS A 304 -30.78 -6.86 0.58
CA LYS A 304 -32.13 -6.68 0.03
C LYS A 304 -32.22 -6.63 -1.51
N PRO A 305 -31.31 -5.96 -2.25
CA PRO A 305 -31.42 -5.85 -3.70
C PRO A 305 -31.43 -7.19 -4.45
N LEU A 306 -30.80 -8.23 -3.89
CA LEU A 306 -30.66 -9.52 -4.54
C LEU A 306 -31.56 -10.62 -3.98
N VAL A 307 -32.61 -10.28 -3.23
CA VAL A 307 -33.53 -11.31 -2.70
C VAL A 307 -34.28 -12.03 -3.84
N ASN A 308 -34.62 -11.32 -4.91
CA ASN A 308 -35.39 -11.85 -6.05
C ASN A 308 -34.52 -12.09 -7.29
N TYR A 309 -33.22 -12.37 -7.12
CA TYR A 309 -32.28 -12.53 -8.23
C TYR A 309 -32.70 -13.59 -9.25
N SER A 310 -33.41 -14.65 -8.83
CA SER A 310 -33.87 -15.73 -9.70
C SER A 310 -34.80 -15.22 -10.81
N SER A 311 -35.77 -14.38 -10.45
CA SER A 311 -36.69 -13.77 -11.42
C SER A 311 -35.98 -12.88 -12.45
N VAL A 312 -34.87 -12.23 -12.06
CA VAL A 312 -34.06 -11.42 -12.97
C VAL A 312 -33.27 -12.33 -13.91
N LEU A 313 -32.69 -13.43 -13.41
CA LEU A 313 -32.03 -14.44 -14.24
C LEU A 313 -32.98 -15.07 -15.26
N ASP A 314 -34.15 -15.54 -14.82
CA ASP A 314 -35.16 -16.13 -15.70
C ASP A 314 -35.55 -15.14 -16.81
N ARG A 315 -35.72 -13.86 -16.46
CA ARG A 315 -36.01 -12.80 -17.43
C ARG A 315 -34.88 -12.58 -18.43
N ILE A 316 -33.62 -12.67 -18.02
CA ILE A 316 -32.48 -12.55 -18.93
C ILE A 316 -32.47 -13.72 -19.91
N GLU A 317 -32.70 -14.95 -19.44
CA GLU A 317 -32.72 -16.14 -20.28
C GLU A 317 -33.88 -16.11 -21.30
N ASP A 318 -35.05 -15.62 -20.90
CA ASP A 318 -36.17 -15.36 -21.80
C ASP A 318 -35.82 -14.33 -22.90
N LEU A 319 -35.13 -13.24 -22.54
CA LEU A 319 -34.71 -12.20 -23.48
C LEU A 319 -33.67 -12.72 -24.49
N ILE A 320 -32.71 -13.55 -24.03
CA ILE A 320 -31.74 -14.21 -24.91
C ILE A 320 -32.47 -15.15 -25.88
N SER A 321 -33.41 -15.94 -25.39
CA SER A 321 -34.23 -16.85 -26.22
C SER A 321 -35.07 -16.09 -27.25
N ALA A 322 -35.58 -14.91 -26.88
CA ALA A 322 -36.29 -14.00 -27.78
C ALA A 322 -35.37 -13.19 -28.72
N ARG A 323 -34.05 -13.36 -28.63
CA ARG A 323 -33.00 -12.61 -29.37
C ARG A 323 -32.97 -11.11 -29.10
N ASP A 324 -33.52 -10.66 -27.98
CA ASP A 324 -33.35 -9.28 -27.49
C ASP A 324 -32.06 -9.14 -26.69
N TYR A 325 -30.93 -9.27 -27.41
CA TYR A 325 -29.60 -9.28 -26.81
C TYR A 325 -29.24 -7.95 -26.14
N LYS A 326 -29.77 -6.82 -26.62
CA LYS A 326 -29.46 -5.51 -26.06
C LYS A 326 -30.05 -5.37 -24.65
N THR A 327 -31.30 -5.78 -24.46
CA THR A 327 -31.95 -5.72 -23.14
C THR A 327 -31.38 -6.78 -22.21
N ALA A 328 -31.10 -7.99 -22.72
CA ALA A 328 -30.45 -9.05 -21.95
C ALA A 328 -29.06 -8.64 -21.43
N MET A 329 -28.26 -7.96 -22.25
CA MET A 329 -26.95 -7.43 -21.86
C MET A 329 -27.07 -6.47 -20.69
N LYS A 330 -27.93 -5.46 -20.83
CA LYS A 330 -28.16 -4.46 -19.80
C LYS A 330 -28.57 -5.09 -18.46
N TYR A 331 -29.51 -6.04 -18.46
CA TYR A 331 -29.93 -6.72 -17.24
C TYR A 331 -28.85 -7.64 -16.66
N SER A 332 -28.01 -8.24 -17.50
CA SER A 332 -26.87 -9.03 -17.04
C SER A 332 -25.83 -8.17 -16.32
N GLU A 333 -25.55 -6.97 -16.83
CA GLU A 333 -24.63 -6.00 -16.23
C GLU A 333 -25.19 -5.40 -14.93
N GLU A 334 -26.48 -5.05 -14.91
CA GLU A 334 -27.17 -4.57 -13.71
C GLU A 334 -27.17 -5.63 -12.60
N LEU A 335 -27.45 -6.89 -12.93
CA LEU A 335 -27.39 -8.00 -11.98
C LEU A 335 -25.98 -8.22 -11.44
N ARG A 336 -24.96 -8.16 -12.30
CA ARG A 336 -23.54 -8.23 -11.91
C ARG A 336 -23.17 -7.11 -10.95
N SER A 337 -23.56 -5.88 -11.28
CA SER A 337 -23.30 -4.69 -10.46
C SER A 337 -23.91 -4.86 -9.05
N MET A 338 -25.15 -5.33 -8.97
CA MET A 338 -25.77 -5.66 -7.69
C MET A 338 -25.04 -6.79 -6.95
N ALA A 339 -24.57 -7.83 -7.65
CA ALA A 339 -23.82 -8.93 -7.05
C ALA A 339 -22.47 -8.48 -6.48
N LEU A 340 -21.74 -7.62 -7.19
CA LEU A 340 -20.51 -6.99 -6.68
C LEU A 340 -20.78 -6.12 -5.44
N ALA A 341 -21.84 -5.31 -5.47
CA ALA A 341 -22.25 -4.52 -4.30
C ALA A 341 -22.63 -5.44 -3.11
N GLY A 342 -23.29 -6.56 -3.38
CA GLY A 342 -23.61 -7.59 -2.39
C GLY A 342 -22.38 -8.28 -1.81
N LEU A 343 -21.35 -8.56 -2.62
CA LEU A 343 -20.07 -9.08 -2.14
C LEU A 343 -19.39 -8.08 -1.21
N HIS A 344 -19.33 -6.81 -1.59
CA HIS A 344 -18.79 -5.74 -0.75
C HIS A 344 -19.58 -5.62 0.58
N TYR A 345 -20.90 -5.73 0.53
CA TYR A 345 -21.75 -5.76 1.72
C TYR A 345 -21.36 -6.88 2.70
N PHE A 346 -21.09 -8.09 2.20
CA PHE A 346 -20.66 -9.19 3.06
C PHE A 346 -19.19 -9.10 3.51
N GLN A 347 -18.31 -8.53 2.69
CA GLN A 347 -16.93 -8.25 3.08
C GLN A 347 -16.86 -7.23 4.23
N THR A 348 -17.77 -6.26 4.24
CA THR A 348 -17.83 -5.19 5.25
C THR A 348 -18.94 -5.41 6.29
N TYR A 349 -19.53 -6.61 6.35
CA TYR A 349 -20.72 -6.88 7.17
C TYR A 349 -20.52 -6.57 8.66
N ASP A 350 -19.37 -6.97 9.19
CA ASP A 350 -19.01 -6.77 10.60
C ASP A 350 -18.24 -5.46 10.86
N TRP A 351 -18.04 -4.64 9.82
CA TRP A 351 -17.21 -3.44 9.89
C TRP A 351 -17.64 -2.48 11.00
N PHE A 352 -18.94 -2.26 11.15
CA PHE A 352 -19.46 -1.35 12.18
C PHE A 352 -19.15 -1.84 13.60
N MET A 353 -19.34 -3.15 13.86
CA MET A 353 -19.02 -3.77 15.15
C MET A 353 -17.52 -3.69 15.44
N LEU A 354 -16.69 -4.07 14.47
CA LEU A 354 -15.23 -4.04 14.61
C LEU A 354 -14.72 -2.63 14.82
N MET A 355 -15.14 -1.66 13.99
CA MET A 355 -14.73 -0.27 14.12
C MET A 355 -15.16 0.32 15.47
N THR A 356 -16.37 0.02 15.93
CA THR A 356 -16.83 0.45 17.26
C THR A 356 -15.96 -0.15 18.35
N THR A 357 -15.70 -1.46 18.30
CA THR A 357 -14.88 -2.17 19.31
C THR A 357 -13.45 -1.64 19.35
N ILE A 358 -12.82 -1.45 18.20
CA ILE A 358 -11.45 -0.95 18.08
C ILE A 358 -11.38 0.51 18.55
N THR A 359 -12.34 1.35 18.15
CA THR A 359 -12.41 2.75 18.58
C THR A 359 -12.58 2.86 20.09
N LEU A 360 -13.50 2.08 20.67
CA LEU A 360 -13.66 1.98 22.12
C LEU A 360 -12.40 1.45 22.80
N GLY A 361 -11.68 0.51 22.18
CA GLY A 361 -10.39 0.03 22.66
C GLY A 361 -9.35 1.15 22.74
N TYR A 362 -9.21 1.96 21.68
CA TYR A 362 -8.29 3.09 21.67
C TYR A 362 -8.69 4.18 22.68
N ILE A 363 -9.97 4.54 22.76
CA ILE A 363 -10.48 5.48 23.75
C ILE A 363 -10.21 4.96 25.17
N GLY A 364 -10.48 3.67 25.39
CA GLY A 364 -10.21 3.01 26.66
C GLY A 364 -8.73 3.01 27.01
N TRP A 365 -7.84 2.78 26.04
CA TRP A 365 -6.40 2.83 26.26
C TRP A 365 -5.93 4.24 26.61
N MET A 366 -6.35 5.26 25.86
CA MET A 366 -6.04 6.66 26.16
C MET A 366 -6.54 7.08 27.54
N ALA A 367 -7.76 6.71 27.91
CA ALA A 367 -8.31 6.98 29.24
C ALA A 367 -7.49 6.29 30.34
N ASN A 368 -7.12 5.01 30.18
CA ASN A 368 -6.26 4.30 31.12
C ASN A 368 -4.88 4.95 31.26
N LEU A 369 -4.29 5.44 30.16
CA LEU A 369 -3.02 6.16 30.20
C LEU A 369 -3.14 7.47 30.97
N ILE A 370 -4.19 8.26 30.71
CA ILE A 370 -4.45 9.50 31.45
C ILE A 370 -4.61 9.20 32.94
N LEU A 371 -5.41 8.19 33.29
CA LEU A 371 -5.59 7.77 34.68
C LEU A 371 -4.27 7.36 35.32
N HIS A 372 -3.46 6.56 34.62
CA HIS A 372 -2.15 6.14 35.12
C HIS A 372 -1.21 7.33 35.32
N VAL A 373 -1.15 8.28 34.37
CA VAL A 373 -0.34 9.50 34.49
C VAL A 373 -0.79 10.33 35.68
N LEU A 374 -2.10 10.58 35.83
CA LEU A 374 -2.66 11.32 36.95
C LEU A 374 -2.36 10.64 38.29
N GLN A 375 -2.45 9.31 38.35
CA GLN A 375 -2.25 8.55 39.59
C GLN A 375 -0.77 8.41 39.99
N SER A 376 0.12 8.20 39.02
CA SER A 376 1.51 7.82 39.29
C SER A 376 2.50 8.97 39.15
N TYR A 377 2.20 9.99 38.34
CA TYR A 377 3.14 11.04 37.96
C TYR A 377 2.69 12.45 38.36
N THR A 378 1.59 12.59 39.09
CA THR A 378 1.14 13.90 39.59
C THR A 378 0.89 13.86 41.10
N THR A 379 0.90 15.03 41.73
CA THR A 379 0.52 15.18 43.15
C THR A 379 -1.00 15.12 43.37
N PHE A 380 -1.78 14.89 42.32
CA PHE A 380 -3.23 14.91 42.34
C PHE A 380 -3.86 13.93 43.34
N PRO A 381 -3.40 12.66 43.46
CA PRO A 381 -3.95 11.73 44.45
C PRO A 381 -3.69 12.17 45.89
N ALA A 382 -2.51 12.74 46.17
CA ALA A 382 -2.17 13.26 47.50
C ALA A 382 -2.99 14.49 47.89
N ASN A 383 -3.31 15.36 46.91
CA ASN A 383 -4.16 16.52 47.12
C ASN A 383 -5.63 16.12 47.34
N LEU A 384 -6.13 15.14 46.60
CA LEU A 384 -7.45 14.54 46.82
C LEU A 384 -7.57 13.97 48.23
N LEU A 385 -6.59 13.18 48.68
CA LEU A 385 -6.59 12.56 50.01
C LEU A 385 -6.70 13.59 51.15
N LYS A 386 -5.99 14.72 51.02
CA LYS A 386 -6.03 15.80 52.01
C LYS A 386 -7.38 16.50 52.09
N ARG A 387 -8.14 16.53 50.99
CA ARG A 387 -9.35 17.35 50.85
C ARG A 387 -10.65 16.58 51.09
N THR A 388 -10.69 15.29 50.74
CA THR A 388 -11.92 14.48 50.83
C THR A 388 -11.94 13.48 51.97
N GLN A 389 -10.83 13.25 52.70
CA GLN A 389 -10.71 12.26 53.81
C GLN A 389 -11.23 10.84 53.50
N VAL A 390 -11.53 10.52 52.25
CA VAL A 390 -12.09 9.24 51.83
C VAL A 390 -11.20 8.71 50.72
N TYR A 391 -10.44 7.66 51.06
CA TYR A 391 -9.96 6.71 50.06
C TYR A 391 -11.10 5.69 49.87
N PRO A 392 -11.87 5.70 48.78
CA PRO A 392 -12.54 4.48 48.41
C PRO A 392 -11.43 3.57 47.91
N LYS A 393 -11.00 2.64 48.76
CA LYS A 393 -10.13 1.52 48.39
C LYS A 393 -10.94 0.65 47.41
N ASN A 394 -10.99 1.05 46.14
CA ASN A 394 -11.84 0.41 45.16
C ASN A 394 -11.13 -0.80 44.54
N THR A 395 -10.86 -1.79 45.40
CA THR A 395 -10.68 -3.18 44.98
C THR A 395 -12.02 -3.87 45.12
N SER A 396 -13.03 -3.38 44.41
CA SER A 396 -14.26 -4.17 44.25
C SER A 396 -13.92 -5.29 43.29
N MET A 397 -13.46 -6.43 43.83
CA MET A 397 -13.31 -7.69 43.11
C MET A 397 -14.53 -8.00 42.23
N LYS A 398 -15.71 -7.50 42.62
CA LYS A 398 -16.96 -7.56 41.85
C LYS A 398 -16.87 -6.94 40.45
N VAL A 399 -16.11 -5.85 40.25
CA VAL A 399 -15.93 -5.22 38.92
C VAL A 399 -15.10 -6.11 38.01
N TYR A 400 -14.03 -6.70 38.54
CA TYR A 400 -13.22 -7.66 37.78
C TYR A 400 -13.99 -8.94 37.47
N ILE A 401 -14.74 -9.48 38.44
CA ILE A 401 -15.63 -10.61 38.21
C ILE A 401 -16.67 -10.26 37.13
N GLY A 402 -17.29 -9.08 37.21
CA GLY A 402 -18.23 -8.61 36.20
C GLY A 402 -17.60 -8.47 34.81
N GLY A 403 -16.39 -7.91 34.73
CA GLY A 403 -15.61 -7.81 33.49
C GLY A 403 -15.26 -9.18 32.91
N CYS A 404 -14.81 -10.13 33.74
CA CYS A 404 -14.53 -11.51 33.33
C CYS A 404 -15.80 -12.24 32.86
N LEU A 405 -16.93 -12.06 33.54
CA LEU A 405 -18.23 -12.62 33.12
C LEU A 405 -18.69 -12.03 31.80
N PHE A 406 -18.56 -10.72 31.61
CA PHE A 406 -18.90 -10.06 30.35
C PHE A 406 -17.98 -10.53 29.21
N MET A 407 -16.68 -10.64 29.47
CA MET A 407 -15.71 -11.20 28.53
C MET A 407 -16.05 -12.65 28.14
N GLY A 408 -16.40 -13.48 29.12
CA GLY A 408 -16.86 -14.86 28.90
C GLY A 408 -18.13 -14.93 28.06
N LEU A 409 -19.13 -14.10 28.37
CA LEU A 409 -20.38 -14.02 27.60
C LEU A 409 -20.13 -13.57 26.16
N SER A 410 -19.34 -12.51 25.95
CA SER A 410 -18.96 -12.06 24.60
C SER A 410 -18.18 -13.13 23.85
N SER A 411 -17.31 -13.89 24.53
CA SER A 411 -16.61 -15.01 23.90
C SER A 411 -17.56 -16.12 23.45
N ILE A 412 -18.57 -16.45 24.25
CA ILE A 412 -19.57 -17.45 23.88
C ILE A 412 -20.34 -16.99 22.64
N ILE A 413 -20.78 -15.73 22.60
CA ILE A 413 -21.47 -15.16 21.43
C ILE A 413 -20.58 -15.26 20.18
N LEU A 414 -19.32 -14.83 20.26
CA LEU A 414 -18.39 -14.90 19.12
C LEU A 414 -18.10 -16.34 18.67
N LEU A 415 -18.02 -17.29 19.61
CA LEU A 415 -17.88 -18.72 19.29
C LEU A 415 -19.12 -19.27 18.58
N LEU A 416 -20.32 -18.92 19.05
CA LEU A 416 -21.58 -19.27 18.39
C LEU A 416 -21.65 -18.68 16.98
N GLU A 417 -21.11 -17.48 16.79
CA GLU A 417 -21.02 -16.82 15.47
C GLU A 417 -19.89 -17.34 14.57
N LYS A 418 -19.09 -18.32 15.04
CA LYS A 418 -17.89 -18.82 14.37
C LYS A 418 -16.93 -17.69 13.95
N SER A 419 -16.84 -16.65 14.78
CA SER A 419 -16.00 -15.48 14.50
C SER A 419 -14.51 -15.86 14.49
N PRO A 420 -13.68 -15.18 13.66
CA PRO A 420 -12.24 -15.40 13.68
C PRO A 420 -11.63 -15.13 15.06
N PRO A 421 -10.54 -15.82 15.45
CA PRO A 421 -9.87 -15.61 16.74
C PRO A 421 -9.49 -14.14 17.03
N LEU A 422 -9.19 -13.37 15.97
CA LEU A 422 -8.90 -11.94 16.07
C LEU A 422 -10.05 -11.12 16.67
N TYR A 423 -11.31 -11.49 16.42
CA TYR A 423 -12.46 -10.79 16.97
C TYR A 423 -12.51 -10.91 18.50
N HIS A 424 -12.18 -12.10 19.02
CA HIS A 424 -12.06 -12.32 20.46
C HIS A 424 -10.98 -11.42 21.06
N ALA A 425 -9.82 -11.32 20.41
CA ALA A 425 -8.73 -10.47 20.89
C ALA A 425 -9.15 -8.99 20.96
N TYR A 426 -9.79 -8.46 19.92
CA TYR A 426 -10.26 -7.06 19.92
C TYR A 426 -11.29 -6.80 21.02
N VAL A 427 -12.28 -7.68 21.17
CA VAL A 427 -13.32 -7.54 22.19
C VAL A 427 -12.73 -7.67 23.59
N PHE A 428 -11.84 -8.64 23.83
CA PHE A 428 -11.23 -8.88 25.14
C PHE A 428 -10.37 -7.71 25.60
N VAL A 429 -9.51 -7.18 24.72
CA VAL A 429 -8.68 -6.01 25.03
C VAL A 429 -9.56 -4.82 25.37
N THR A 430 -10.61 -4.58 24.58
CA THR A 430 -11.55 -3.49 24.86
C THR A 430 -12.25 -3.69 26.21
N ILE A 431 -12.82 -4.87 26.49
CA ILE A 431 -13.48 -5.17 27.77
C ILE A 431 -12.51 -5.00 28.95
N PHE A 432 -11.28 -5.49 28.83
CA PHE A 432 -10.25 -5.36 29.85
C PHE A 432 -9.95 -3.89 30.17
N LEU A 433 -9.72 -3.06 29.14
CA LEU A 433 -9.43 -1.64 29.31
C LEU A 433 -10.59 -0.90 29.98
N TRP A 434 -11.83 -1.18 29.57
CA TRP A 434 -13.01 -0.55 30.17
C TRP A 434 -13.30 -1.06 31.58
N THR A 435 -13.00 -2.33 31.88
CA THR A 435 -13.07 -2.87 33.25
C THR A 435 -12.12 -2.12 34.18
N ARG A 436 -10.89 -1.82 33.73
CA ARG A 436 -9.94 -1.01 34.50
C ARG A 436 -10.40 0.43 34.71
N ILE A 437 -11.06 1.04 33.71
CA ILE A 437 -11.64 2.38 33.84
C ILE A 437 -12.75 2.38 34.89
N VAL A 438 -13.71 1.44 34.78
CA VAL A 438 -14.83 1.32 35.73
C VAL A 438 -14.33 1.00 37.14
N GLN A 439 -13.26 0.24 37.30
CA GLN A 439 -12.63 0.03 38.61
C GLN A 439 -12.20 1.37 39.25
N ASN A 440 -11.68 2.29 38.44
CA ASN A 440 -11.25 3.62 38.86
C ASN A 440 -12.39 4.65 38.89
N TYR A 441 -13.67 4.21 38.87
CA TYR A 441 -14.84 5.09 38.83
C TYR A 441 -14.85 6.16 39.94
N GLU A 442 -14.55 5.78 41.19
CA GLU A 442 -14.53 6.75 42.29
C GLU A 442 -13.42 7.80 42.11
N PHE A 443 -12.24 7.38 41.66
CA PHE A 443 -11.16 8.32 41.33
C PHE A 443 -11.56 9.26 40.19
N MET A 444 -12.18 8.74 39.14
CA MET A 444 -12.71 9.57 38.03
C MET A 444 -13.77 10.55 38.53
N LYS A 445 -14.69 10.12 39.39
CA LYS A 445 -15.73 10.96 39.97
C LYS A 445 -15.13 12.08 40.81
N SER A 446 -14.10 11.79 41.61
CA SER A 446 -13.35 12.81 42.35
C SER A 446 -12.58 13.75 41.42
N ALA A 447 -11.93 13.21 40.38
CA ALA A 447 -11.19 14.00 39.41
C ALA A 447 -12.11 14.97 38.65
N TRP A 448 -13.27 14.48 38.23
CA TRP A 448 -14.32 15.26 37.58
C TRP A 448 -14.85 16.36 38.50
N ARG A 449 -15.10 16.05 39.78
CA ARG A 449 -15.54 17.05 40.75
C ARG A 449 -14.51 18.17 40.95
N GLU A 450 -13.22 17.83 41.07
CA GLU A 450 -12.18 18.84 41.18
C GLU A 450 -12.10 19.71 39.92
N LEU A 451 -12.21 19.11 38.72
CA LEU A 451 -12.24 19.85 37.45
C LEU A 451 -13.38 20.88 37.40
N PHE A 452 -14.60 20.48 37.77
CA PHE A 452 -15.76 21.39 37.81
C PHE A 452 -15.65 22.47 38.89
N ASN A 453 -15.01 22.15 40.01
CA ASN A 453 -14.79 23.10 41.10
C ASN A 453 -13.57 24.01 40.88
N MET A 454 -12.80 23.82 39.80
CA MET A 454 -11.71 24.73 39.47
C MET A 454 -12.24 26.13 39.15
N PRO A 455 -11.52 27.20 39.54
CA PRO A 455 -11.90 28.55 39.16
C PRO A 455 -12.03 28.68 37.64
N PHE A 456 -13.03 29.44 37.17
CA PHE A 456 -13.36 29.61 35.75
C PHE A 456 -12.14 29.88 34.87
N LYS A 457 -11.20 30.70 35.35
CA LYS A 457 -9.92 31.01 34.67
C LYS A 457 -9.12 29.76 34.29
N TYR A 458 -8.99 28.80 35.19
CA TYR A 458 -8.22 27.57 34.93
C TYR A 458 -8.95 26.63 33.97
N ASN A 459 -10.27 26.50 34.10
CA ASN A 459 -11.09 25.73 33.16
C ASN A 459 -11.03 26.32 31.74
N MET A 460 -11.11 27.64 31.60
CA MET A 460 -10.92 28.31 30.32
C MET A 460 -9.51 28.11 29.76
N ASN A 461 -8.47 28.21 30.58
CA ASN A 461 -7.09 27.96 30.12
C ASN A 461 -6.89 26.52 29.64
N LEU A 462 -7.46 25.53 30.34
CA LEU A 462 -7.40 24.13 29.93
C LEU A 462 -8.16 23.90 28.61
N LEU A 463 -9.35 24.51 28.47
CA LEU A 463 -10.13 24.45 27.23
C LEU A 463 -9.34 25.06 26.06
N ILE A 464 -8.80 26.27 26.23
CA ILE A 464 -7.98 26.94 25.21
C ILE A 464 -6.77 26.07 24.84
N SER A 465 -6.08 25.51 25.83
CA SER A 465 -4.91 24.65 25.58
C SER A 465 -5.30 23.36 24.85
N SER A 466 -6.45 22.78 25.17
CA SER A 466 -6.95 21.56 24.51
C SER A 466 -7.38 21.84 23.07
N VAL A 467 -8.09 22.94 22.84
CA VAL A 467 -8.47 23.39 21.49
C VAL A 467 -7.23 23.69 20.67
N ALA A 468 -6.24 24.40 21.22
CA ALA A 468 -4.98 24.67 20.56
C ALA A 468 -4.22 23.38 20.22
N ALA A 469 -4.15 22.42 21.15
CA ALA A 469 -3.51 21.13 20.91
C ALA A 469 -4.23 20.32 19.81
N LEU A 470 -5.56 20.34 19.76
CA LEU A 470 -6.34 19.70 18.71
C LEU A 470 -6.11 20.37 17.35
N LEU A 471 -6.07 21.70 17.29
CA LEU A 471 -5.76 22.43 16.05
C LEU A 471 -4.35 22.13 15.56
N ILE A 472 -3.36 22.09 16.46
CA ILE A 472 -1.98 21.69 16.12
C ILE A 472 -1.94 20.25 15.62
N LEU A 473 -2.64 19.33 16.30
CA LEU A 473 -2.71 17.93 15.88
C LEU A 473 -3.36 17.78 14.49
N GLU A 474 -4.48 18.46 14.25
CA GLU A 474 -5.16 18.42 12.96
C GLU A 474 -4.29 19.03 11.87
N PHE A 475 -3.60 20.14 12.17
CA PHE A 475 -2.63 20.73 11.26
C PHE A 475 -1.48 19.76 10.92
N LEU A 476 -0.93 19.09 11.94
CA LEU A 476 0.08 18.05 11.73
C LEU A 476 -0.46 16.90 10.86
N VAL A 477 -1.72 16.50 11.04
CA VAL A 477 -2.36 15.49 10.18
C VAL A 477 -2.48 15.99 8.75
N MET A 478 -3.00 17.19 8.54
CA MET A 478 -3.12 17.79 7.21
C MET A 478 -1.77 17.92 6.50
N SER A 479 -0.70 18.19 7.25
CA SER A 479 0.66 18.29 6.68
C SER A 479 1.26 16.97 6.19
N PHE A 480 0.69 15.82 6.56
CA PHE A 480 1.02 14.54 5.90
C PHE A 480 0.47 14.47 4.47
N PHE A 481 -0.60 15.20 4.16
CA PHE A 481 -1.20 15.24 2.83
C PHE A 481 -0.66 16.41 2.00
N ASP A 482 -0.49 17.58 2.61
CA ASP A 482 0.12 18.75 1.96
C ASP A 482 1.22 19.37 2.82
N ARG A 483 2.46 19.01 2.50
CA ARG A 483 3.67 19.57 3.13
C ARG A 483 3.87 21.07 2.93
N LYS A 484 3.19 21.70 1.94
CA LYS A 484 3.26 23.17 1.75
C LYS A 484 2.71 23.92 2.96
N LEU A 485 1.87 23.26 3.77
CA LEU A 485 1.41 23.79 5.05
C LEU A 485 2.59 24.11 5.98
N TYR A 486 3.63 23.27 6.02
CA TYR A 486 4.82 23.55 6.83
C TYR A 486 5.60 24.77 6.34
N THR A 487 5.56 25.09 5.04
CA THR A 487 6.17 26.32 4.51
C THR A 487 5.61 27.54 5.23
N TRP A 488 4.28 27.66 5.25
CA TRP A 488 3.60 28.78 5.91
C TRP A 488 3.88 28.82 7.40
N CYS A 489 3.93 27.67 8.07
CA CYS A 489 4.30 27.59 9.47
C CYS A 489 5.71 28.10 9.73
N PHE A 490 6.71 27.64 8.97
CA PHE A 490 8.08 28.09 9.15
C PHE A 490 8.24 29.59 8.83
N LEU A 491 7.52 30.11 7.84
CA LEU A 491 7.50 31.54 7.54
C LEU A 491 6.97 32.36 8.72
N ALA A 492 5.81 31.96 9.27
CA ALA A 492 5.16 32.63 10.39
C ALA A 492 5.96 32.49 11.70
N LEU A 493 6.46 31.29 12.00
CA LEU A 493 7.29 31.01 13.18
C LEU A 493 8.61 31.77 13.12
N GLY A 494 9.21 31.93 11.94
CA GLY A 494 10.44 32.71 11.78
C GLY A 494 10.26 34.17 12.20
N ILE A 495 9.15 34.80 11.79
CA ILE A 495 8.81 36.17 12.20
C ILE A 495 8.48 36.21 13.70
N LEU A 496 7.59 35.32 14.16
CA LEU A 496 7.13 35.31 15.55
C LEU A 496 8.28 35.06 16.54
N ALA A 497 9.12 34.06 16.28
CA ALA A 497 10.25 33.73 17.13
C ALA A 497 11.32 34.85 17.14
N SER A 498 11.54 35.51 16.00
CA SER A 498 12.45 36.65 15.90
C SER A 498 11.96 37.86 16.70
N VAL A 499 10.68 38.21 16.57
CA VAL A 499 10.04 39.30 17.31
C VAL A 499 10.00 38.99 18.81
N CYS A 500 9.53 37.81 19.22
CA CYS A 500 9.54 37.41 20.63
C CYS A 500 10.96 37.34 21.21
N GLY A 501 11.94 36.85 20.45
CA GLY A 501 13.35 36.83 20.86
C GLY A 501 13.89 38.23 21.11
N ALA A 502 13.63 39.17 20.20
CA ALA A 502 14.10 40.54 20.28
C ALA A 502 13.43 41.35 21.41
N PHE A 503 12.11 41.18 21.62
CA PHE A 503 11.35 42.02 22.56
C PHE A 503 11.10 41.38 23.93
N SER A 504 11.03 40.05 24.03
CA SER A 504 10.62 39.36 25.27
C SER A 504 11.78 38.69 26.01
N ILE A 505 12.86 38.31 25.31
CA ILE A 505 13.98 37.52 25.88
C ILE A 505 15.29 38.33 25.88
N GLU A 506 15.28 39.58 25.39
CA GLU A 506 16.50 40.39 25.16
C GLU A 506 17.57 39.60 24.37
N ALA A 507 17.14 38.75 23.43
CA ALA A 507 18.06 38.05 22.56
C ALA A 507 18.76 39.09 21.66
N SER A 508 20.06 38.91 21.42
CA SER A 508 20.77 39.85 20.55
C SER A 508 20.15 39.89 19.14
N PRO A 509 20.16 41.04 18.45
CA PRO A 509 19.58 41.18 17.11
C PRO A 509 20.04 40.11 16.12
N ALA A 510 21.29 39.66 16.26
CA ALA A 510 21.83 38.61 15.41
C ALA A 510 21.18 37.23 15.64
N VAL A 511 20.75 36.90 16.86
CA VAL A 511 20.06 35.65 17.16
C VAL A 511 18.64 35.67 16.61
N ALA A 512 17.97 36.83 16.71
CA ALA A 512 16.66 37.03 16.11
C ALA A 512 16.72 36.88 14.58
N ILE A 513 17.70 37.55 13.94
CA ILE A 513 17.94 37.44 12.48
C ILE A 513 18.30 36.00 12.08
N TYR A 514 19.19 35.33 12.82
CA TYR A 514 19.57 33.95 12.54
C TYR A 514 18.36 33.01 12.62
N THR A 515 17.55 33.12 13.67
CA THR A 515 16.35 32.28 13.86
C THR A 515 15.35 32.50 12.73
N TRP A 516 15.17 33.76 12.32
CA TRP A 516 14.32 34.11 11.19
C TRP A 516 14.80 33.45 9.89
N LEU A 517 16.07 33.67 9.53
CA LEU A 517 16.66 33.12 8.31
C LEU A 517 16.67 31.60 8.31
N ALA A 518 16.94 30.96 9.44
CA ALA A 518 16.92 29.51 9.58
C ALA A 518 15.52 28.92 9.33
N CYS A 519 14.48 29.53 9.92
CA CYS A 519 13.10 29.10 9.68
C CYS A 519 12.70 29.30 8.21
N TRP A 520 13.04 30.43 7.60
CA TRP A 520 12.71 30.69 6.20
C TRP A 520 13.48 29.76 5.25
N PHE A 521 14.72 29.42 5.57
CA PHE A 521 15.48 28.40 4.83
C PHE A 521 14.78 27.04 4.90
N LEU A 522 14.32 26.62 6.09
CA LEU A 522 13.55 25.37 6.25
C LEU A 522 12.22 25.38 5.49
N SER A 523 11.58 26.55 5.32
CA SER A 523 10.35 26.64 4.52
C SER A 523 10.56 26.26 3.06
N VAL A 524 11.74 26.56 2.49
CA VAL A 524 12.07 26.17 1.11
C VAL A 524 12.17 24.66 0.99
N PHE A 525 12.74 23.99 2.01
CA PHE A 525 12.88 22.53 2.01
C PHE A 525 11.53 21.82 1.87
N THR A 526 10.48 22.35 2.49
CA THR A 526 9.13 21.77 2.43
C THR A 526 8.48 21.86 1.04
N LEU A 527 8.99 22.72 0.15
CA LEU A 527 8.51 22.85 -1.22
C LEU A 527 9.29 21.98 -2.23
N MET A 528 10.52 21.58 -1.90
CA MET A 528 11.35 20.74 -2.79
C MET A 528 10.68 19.38 -3.00
N PRO A 529 10.72 18.75 -4.19
CA PRO A 529 10.12 17.44 -4.45
C PRO A 529 10.37 16.43 -3.32
N ALA A 530 9.36 15.63 -2.95
CA ALA A 530 9.56 14.56 -1.95
C ALA A 530 10.50 13.46 -2.50
N GLU A 531 10.70 13.52 -3.81
CA GLU A 531 11.45 12.60 -4.63
C GLU A 531 12.53 13.42 -5.32
N ILE A 532 13.65 13.61 -4.64
CA ILE A 532 14.84 14.22 -5.26
C ILE A 532 15.69 13.04 -5.74
N PRO A 533 16.03 12.96 -7.05
CA PRO A 533 16.99 11.98 -7.52
C PRO A 533 18.31 12.12 -6.75
N GLU A 534 19.04 11.01 -6.57
CA GLU A 534 20.36 11.04 -5.91
C GLU A 534 21.21 12.20 -6.45
N ASN A 535 21.51 13.16 -5.58
CA ASN A 535 22.37 14.29 -5.90
C ASN A 535 23.56 14.28 -4.95
N ASN A 536 24.57 13.49 -5.32
CA ASN A 536 25.78 13.32 -4.52
C ASN A 536 26.49 14.66 -4.31
N ASN A 537 26.44 15.56 -5.31
CA ASN A 537 27.01 16.89 -5.19
C ASN A 537 26.34 17.70 -4.07
N LEU A 538 25.02 17.60 -3.94
CA LEU A 538 24.29 18.26 -2.86
C LEU A 538 24.66 17.68 -1.48
N VAL A 539 24.81 16.35 -1.38
CA VAL A 539 25.24 15.68 -0.13
C VAL A 539 26.66 16.14 0.26
N ILE A 540 27.61 16.11 -0.68
CA ILE A 540 28.99 16.54 -0.45
C ILE A 540 29.04 18.03 -0.09
N PHE A 541 28.31 18.87 -0.83
CA PHE A 541 28.21 20.30 -0.56
C PHE A 541 27.62 20.57 0.83
N SER A 542 26.58 19.84 1.24
CA SER A 542 26.01 19.97 2.59
C SER A 542 27.01 19.57 3.68
N GLY A 543 27.78 18.49 3.47
CA GLY A 543 28.86 18.09 4.38
C GLY A 543 29.93 19.17 4.52
N ALA A 544 30.38 19.74 3.39
CA ALA A 544 31.33 20.85 3.39
C ALA A 544 30.78 22.10 4.11
N LEU A 545 29.50 22.43 3.88
CA LEU A 545 28.84 23.56 4.52
C LEU A 545 28.73 23.36 6.04
N ILE A 546 28.41 22.15 6.52
CA ILE A 546 28.37 21.83 7.95
C ILE A 546 29.76 22.03 8.58
N ILE A 547 30.82 21.56 7.91
CA ILE A 547 32.20 21.74 8.39
C ILE A 547 32.56 23.23 8.44
N LEU A 548 32.23 24.01 7.40
CA LEU A 548 32.47 25.45 7.36
C LEU A 548 31.74 26.20 8.49
N ILE A 549 30.47 25.91 8.71
CA ILE A 549 29.68 26.48 9.81
C ILE A 549 30.29 26.10 11.17
N ALA A 550 30.71 24.84 11.33
CA ALA A 550 31.34 24.36 12.55
C ALA A 550 32.70 25.04 12.82
N MET A 551 33.52 25.21 11.78
CA MET A 551 34.80 25.94 11.86
C MET A 551 34.58 27.43 12.16
N ALA A 552 33.63 28.08 11.49
CA ALA A 552 33.28 29.48 11.74
C ALA A 552 32.76 29.69 13.16
N SER A 553 31.89 28.81 13.66
CA SER A 553 31.39 28.83 15.04
C SER A 553 32.52 28.65 16.06
N ARG A 554 33.43 27.71 15.81
CA ARG A 554 34.60 27.48 16.67
C ARG A 554 35.58 28.65 16.65
N TRP A 555 35.89 29.18 15.47
CA TRP A 555 36.74 30.36 15.31
C TRP A 555 36.15 31.57 16.02
N ALA A 556 34.85 31.81 15.86
CA ALA A 556 34.14 32.88 16.55
C ALA A 556 34.16 32.68 18.08
N THR A 557 34.01 31.45 18.58
CA THR A 557 34.08 31.13 20.01
C THR A 557 35.48 31.36 20.59
N ILE A 558 36.55 31.17 19.80
CA ILE A 558 37.94 31.38 20.21
C ILE A 558 38.32 32.88 20.18
N ASN A 559 37.82 33.63 19.19
CA ASN A 559 38.25 35.00 18.90
C ASN A 559 37.32 36.13 19.40
N THR A 560 36.19 35.83 20.05
CA THR A 560 35.27 36.89 20.56
C THR A 560 34.92 36.74 22.03
N THR A 561 35.07 37.83 22.79
CA THR A 561 34.84 37.88 24.25
C THR A 561 33.50 38.48 24.66
N THR A 562 32.65 38.97 23.76
CA THR A 562 31.41 39.66 24.16
C THR A 562 30.14 39.22 23.43
N PHE A 563 30.20 38.92 22.13
CA PHE A 563 29.02 38.61 21.32
C PHE A 563 28.51 37.16 21.50
N TRP A 564 29.40 36.17 21.48
CA TRP A 564 29.04 34.73 21.60
C TRP A 564 28.86 34.23 23.04
N LEU A 565 29.46 34.93 24.02
CA LEU A 565 29.21 34.68 25.45
C LEU A 565 27.76 34.98 25.85
N TYR A 566 27.05 35.82 25.09
CA TYR A 566 25.63 36.13 25.30
C TYR A 566 24.70 35.00 24.80
N LEU A 567 25.05 34.36 23.68
CA LEU A 567 24.35 33.21 23.09
C LEU A 567 24.46 31.94 23.94
N ASN A 568 25.59 31.74 24.62
CA ASN A 568 25.89 30.54 25.41
C ASN A 568 25.53 30.65 26.91
N ARG A 569 24.78 31.69 27.34
CA ARG A 569 24.42 31.90 28.77
C ARG A 569 23.71 30.71 29.43
N ALA A 570 23.15 29.78 28.66
CA ALA A 570 22.44 28.61 29.17
C ALA A 570 23.34 27.44 29.64
N ASN A 571 24.66 27.45 29.39
CA ASN A 571 25.50 26.33 29.84
C ASN A 571 26.90 26.78 30.27
N LYS A 572 27.04 27.15 31.55
CA LYS A 572 28.33 27.34 32.24
C LYS A 572 29.03 26.01 32.56
N GLN A 573 28.86 24.96 31.77
CA GLN A 573 29.63 23.74 31.91
C GLN A 573 30.71 23.67 30.81
N ALA A 574 31.92 23.36 31.26
CA ALA A 574 33.23 23.35 30.60
C ALA A 574 33.27 23.19 29.07
N PRO A 575 34.30 23.76 28.39
CA PRO A 575 34.47 23.61 26.95
C PRO A 575 34.46 22.13 26.57
N LYS A 576 33.43 21.73 25.80
CA LYS A 576 33.32 20.37 25.25
C LYS A 576 34.60 20.06 24.47
N SER A 577 35.30 19.03 24.93
CA SER A 577 36.51 18.41 24.36
C SER A 577 36.83 18.84 22.92
N SER A 578 37.98 19.51 22.72
CA SER A 578 38.52 19.79 21.39
C SER A 578 38.61 18.53 20.52
N LYS A 579 38.84 17.37 21.15
CA LYS A 579 38.93 16.07 20.46
C LYS A 579 37.59 15.68 19.84
N LEU A 580 36.46 15.95 20.51
CA LEU A 580 35.13 15.63 20.00
C LEU A 580 34.80 16.40 18.71
N PHE A 581 35.15 17.68 18.66
CA PHE A 581 34.97 18.49 17.45
C PHE A 581 35.75 17.93 16.25
N PHE A 582 37.04 17.59 16.45
CA PHE A 582 37.85 17.00 15.39
C PHE A 582 37.30 15.64 14.95
N VAL A 583 36.85 14.79 15.88
CA VAL A 583 36.20 13.51 15.55
C VAL A 583 34.94 13.75 14.70
N GLN A 584 34.09 14.70 15.06
CA GLN A 584 32.88 15.03 14.28
C GLN A 584 33.19 15.53 12.86
N VAL A 585 34.18 16.41 12.71
CA VAL A 585 34.62 16.90 11.39
C VAL A 585 35.18 15.77 10.53
N ILE A 586 35.99 14.87 11.13
CA ILE A 586 36.52 13.69 10.44
C ILE A 586 35.37 12.78 10.00
N LEU A 587 34.42 12.48 10.88
CA LEU A 587 33.28 11.62 10.55
C LEU A 587 32.44 12.18 9.41
N ILE A 588 32.14 13.48 9.40
CA ILE A 588 31.41 14.14 8.31
C ILE A 588 32.21 14.08 7.01
N SER A 589 33.51 14.36 7.07
CA SER A 589 34.39 14.32 5.89
C SER A 589 34.47 12.92 5.28
N VAL A 590 34.70 11.90 6.13
CA VAL A 590 34.75 10.50 5.72
C VAL A 590 33.39 10.07 5.15
N SER A 591 32.28 10.43 5.79
CA SER A 591 30.94 10.13 5.28
C SER A 591 30.69 10.74 3.89
N SER A 592 31.01 12.02 3.69
CA SER A 592 30.83 12.67 2.38
C SER A 592 31.70 12.05 1.28
N ILE A 593 32.95 11.68 1.59
CA ILE A 593 33.85 11.00 0.64
C ILE A 593 33.33 9.59 0.32
N MET A 594 32.88 8.84 1.33
CA MET A 594 32.42 7.48 1.14
C MET A 594 31.12 7.41 0.34
N VAL A 595 30.21 8.37 0.48
CA VAL A 595 29.02 8.46 -0.37
C VAL A 595 29.42 8.57 -1.85
N TRP A 596 30.39 9.44 -2.18
CA TRP A 596 30.88 9.59 -3.55
C TRP A 596 31.57 8.32 -4.07
N LEU A 597 32.45 7.72 -3.27
CA LEU A 597 33.15 6.49 -3.66
C LEU A 597 32.19 5.33 -3.89
N THR A 598 31.21 5.17 -2.99
CA THR A 598 30.21 4.09 -3.04
C THR A 598 29.35 4.22 -4.30
N THR A 599 28.82 5.43 -4.53
CA THR A 599 27.96 5.70 -5.70
C THR A 599 28.73 5.62 -7.01
N SER A 600 29.99 6.09 -7.05
CA SER A 600 30.84 5.98 -8.24
C SER A 600 31.24 4.54 -8.57
N HIS A 601 31.42 3.67 -7.58
CA HIS A 601 31.67 2.23 -7.82
C HIS A 601 30.42 1.55 -8.37
N ARG A 602 29.26 1.83 -7.76
CA ARG A 602 27.97 1.30 -8.22
C ARG A 602 27.65 1.71 -9.65
N SER A 603 27.89 2.98 -10.02
CA SER A 603 27.69 3.44 -11.40
C SER A 603 28.65 2.80 -12.41
N GLN A 604 29.74 2.19 -11.95
CA GLN A 604 30.69 1.45 -12.80
C GLN A 604 30.45 -0.06 -12.76
N HIS A 605 29.34 -0.55 -12.17
CA HIS A 605 29.06 -1.98 -11.99
C HIS A 605 30.17 -2.73 -11.24
N LYS A 606 30.85 -2.05 -10.31
CA LYS A 606 31.89 -2.65 -9.48
C LYS A 606 31.38 -2.85 -8.07
N GLU A 607 31.66 -4.02 -7.52
CA GLU A 607 31.50 -4.28 -6.09
C GLU A 607 32.30 -3.27 -5.27
N LEU A 608 31.76 -2.85 -4.12
CA LEU A 608 32.52 -2.03 -3.20
C LEU A 608 33.67 -2.84 -2.62
N HIS A 609 34.88 -2.28 -2.68
CA HIS A 609 36.04 -2.84 -2.00
C HIS A 609 35.71 -3.11 -0.50
N PRO A 610 36.09 -4.26 0.08
CA PRO A 610 35.75 -4.63 1.46
C PRO A 610 36.14 -3.57 2.50
N LEU A 611 37.23 -2.84 2.25
CA LEU A 611 37.65 -1.71 3.09
C LEU A 611 36.63 -0.57 3.09
N HIS A 612 36.04 -0.22 1.95
CA HIS A 612 35.00 0.82 1.86
C HIS A 612 33.73 0.38 2.58
N GLN A 613 33.35 -0.91 2.46
CA GLN A 613 32.22 -1.48 3.19
C GLN A 613 32.44 -1.36 4.70
N LEU A 614 33.61 -1.79 5.19
CA LEU A 614 33.98 -1.68 6.60
C LEU A 614 33.94 -0.23 7.10
N ILE A 615 34.49 0.72 6.35
CA ILE A 615 34.46 2.15 6.72
C ILE A 615 33.01 2.65 6.80
N ASN A 616 32.17 2.32 5.82
CA ASN A 616 30.75 2.69 5.82
C ASN A 616 30.01 2.10 7.04
N TRP A 617 30.21 0.83 7.35
CA TRP A 617 29.61 0.16 8.52
C TRP A 617 30.07 0.80 9.83
N CYS A 618 31.36 1.10 9.96
CA CYS A 618 31.91 1.76 11.14
C CYS A 618 31.35 3.18 11.33
N VAL A 619 31.19 3.96 10.26
CA VAL A 619 30.64 5.32 10.31
C VAL A 619 29.14 5.32 10.57
N ALA A 620 28.39 4.39 9.98
CA ALA A 620 26.94 4.27 10.14
C ALA A 620 26.51 3.60 11.46
N GLY A 621 27.43 2.90 12.14
CA GLY A 621 27.15 2.19 13.37
C GLY A 621 26.29 0.93 13.18
N LYS A 622 26.33 0.33 11.99
CA LYS A 622 25.64 -0.92 11.67
C LYS A 622 26.56 -1.81 10.82
N PRO A 623 26.90 -3.04 11.27
CA PRO A 623 27.56 -4.03 10.43
C PRO A 623 26.65 -4.53 9.31
#